data_AF-A0A7S3YAB4-F1
#
_entry.id   AF-A0A7S3YAB4-F1
#
_cell.length_a   1.000
_cell.length_b   1.000
_cell.length_c   1.000
_cell.angle_alpha   90.00
_cell.angle_beta   90.00
_cell.angle_gamma   90.00
#
_symmetry.space_group_name_H-M   'P 1'
#
loop_
_entity.id
_entity.type
_entity.pdbx_description
1 polymer ?
#
loop_
_entity_poly.entity_id
_entity_poly.type
_entity_poly.pdbx_seq_one_letter_code
_entity_poly.pdbx_strand_id
1 'polypeptide(L)'
;MLSEDSGGRKTPGGTTSSLFSTPRGKPIRISSENLSAAKQMLSEDPGGVEATTSTSASLFSTGSGKSVKISSRNLDSARQLLSEGPEKSKTHAGTAASPFSTPSGKLVRTTSKDMNATRQMLSEVPGGNQTPARTAS
;
A
#
# COMPACT_ATOMS: atom_id res chain seq x y z
N MET A 1 24.92 39.24 63.59
CA MET A 1 24.45 39.02 62.21
C MET A 1 25.15 37.79 61.67
N LEU A 2 24.35 36.79 61.29
CA LEU A 2 24.50 35.86 60.15
C LEU A 2 23.70 34.61 60.53
N SER A 3 22.46 34.51 60.02
CA SER A 3 21.66 33.30 60.09
C SER A 3 22.27 32.25 59.18
N GLU A 4 22.37 31.01 59.66
CA GLU A 4 22.67 29.86 58.81
C GLU A 4 21.44 29.58 57.93
N ASP A 5 21.50 30.02 56.67
CA ASP A 5 20.53 29.64 55.66
C ASP A 5 20.83 28.22 55.18
N SER A 6 19.99 27.28 55.62
CA SER A 6 19.94 25.91 55.13
C SER A 6 19.38 25.89 53.70
N GLY A 7 20.19 26.34 52.75
CA GLY A 7 19.90 26.29 51.32
C GLY A 7 20.02 24.87 50.79
N GLY A 8 18.98 24.06 50.98
CA GLY A 8 18.81 22.78 50.31
C GLY A 8 18.92 22.98 48.80
N ARG A 9 20.05 22.56 48.22
CA ARG A 9 20.25 22.49 46.77
C ARG A 9 19.23 21.50 46.22
N LYS A 10 18.07 21.99 45.76
CA LYS A 10 17.22 21.27 44.82
C LYS A 10 18.07 21.07 43.57
N THR A 11 18.64 19.87 43.42
CA THR A 11 19.23 19.45 42.15
C THR A 11 18.11 19.52 41.11
N PRO A 12 18.18 20.39 40.09
CA PRO A 12 17.26 20.29 38.98
C PRO A 12 17.44 18.90 38.39
N GLY A 13 16.37 18.11 38.44
CA GLY A 13 16.37 16.69 38.12
C GLY A 13 17.05 16.42 36.79
N GLY A 14 17.83 15.33 36.76
CA GLY A 14 18.62 14.89 35.62
C GLY A 14 17.86 15.05 34.31
N THR A 15 18.30 16.01 33.51
CA THR A 15 17.75 16.26 32.18
C THR A 15 18.24 15.16 31.26
N THR A 16 17.47 14.08 31.14
CA THR A 16 17.49 13.30 29.90
C THR A 16 16.91 14.21 28.83
N SER A 17 17.78 14.86 28.05
CA SER A 17 17.36 15.67 26.91
C SER A 17 16.63 14.74 25.94
N SER A 18 15.30 14.86 25.85
CA SER A 18 14.52 14.12 24.87
C SER A 18 15.12 14.36 23.49
N LEU A 19 15.38 13.29 22.73
CA LEU A 19 15.94 13.37 21.38
C LEU A 19 14.97 14.04 20.39
N PHE A 20 13.70 14.16 20.76
CA PHE A 20 12.65 14.77 19.95
C PHE A 20 12.13 16.04 20.63
N SER A 21 11.97 17.09 19.83
CA SER A 21 11.41 18.38 20.26
C SER A 21 10.40 18.87 19.24
N THR A 22 9.46 19.72 19.69
CA THR A 22 8.54 20.44 18.80
C THR A 22 9.31 21.45 17.94
N PRO A 23 8.74 21.96 16.83
CA PRO A 23 9.39 22.99 16.00
C PRO A 23 9.79 24.25 16.77
N ARG A 24 9.13 24.51 17.89
CA ARG A 24 9.38 25.64 18.79
C ARG A 24 10.40 25.32 19.90
N GLY A 25 11.10 24.18 19.78
CA GLY A 25 12.20 23.76 20.65
C GLY A 25 11.79 23.11 21.97
N LYS A 26 10.50 22.84 22.19
CA LYS A 26 10.04 22.23 23.46
C LYS A 26 10.22 20.70 23.42
N PRO A 27 10.96 20.08 24.36
CA PRO A 27 11.21 18.64 24.36
C PRO A 27 9.92 17.85 24.52
N ILE A 28 9.77 16.80 23.72
CA ILE A 28 8.62 15.90 23.78
C ILE A 28 8.84 14.93 24.94
N ARG A 29 7.91 14.89 25.90
CA ARG A 29 7.94 13.91 26.99
C ARG A 29 7.18 12.66 26.58
N ILE A 30 7.81 11.50 26.74
CA ILE A 30 7.21 10.19 26.49
C ILE A 30 7.14 9.47 27.83
N SER A 31 5.95 9.01 28.22
CA SER A 31 5.75 8.21 29.43
C SER A 31 6.23 6.77 29.23
N SER A 32 6.51 6.07 30.33
CA SER A 32 6.85 4.63 30.30
C SER A 32 5.70 3.79 29.71
N GLU A 33 4.45 4.17 30.00
CA GLU A 33 3.24 3.54 29.45
C GLU A 33 3.21 3.60 27.92
N ASN A 34 3.45 4.78 27.33
CA ASN A 34 3.46 4.95 25.88
C ASN A 34 4.57 4.11 25.22
N LEU A 35 5.75 4.02 25.85
CA LEU A 35 6.83 3.17 25.36
C LEU A 35 6.50 1.67 25.46
N SER A 36 5.80 1.26 26.52
CA SER A 36 5.36 -0.13 26.70
C SER A 36 4.33 -0.51 25.63
N ALA A 37 3.34 0.34 25.39
CA ALA A 37 2.33 0.13 24.36
C ALA A 37 2.97 0.05 22.96
N ALA A 38 3.89 0.95 22.64
CA ALA A 38 4.60 0.93 21.36
C ALA A 38 5.44 -0.35 21.17
N LYS A 39 6.08 -0.83 22.23
CA LYS A 39 6.80 -2.12 22.21
C LYS A 39 5.86 -3.28 21.94
N GLN A 40 4.70 -3.33 22.60
CA GLN A 40 3.71 -4.39 22.37
C GLN A 40 3.17 -4.39 20.94
N MET A 41 2.97 -3.21 20.33
CA MET A 41 2.55 -3.10 18.92
C MET A 41 3.61 -3.59 17.93
N LEU A 42 4.90 -3.53 18.31
CA LEU A 42 6.02 -3.91 17.45
C LEU A 42 6.51 -5.35 17.72
N SER A 43 6.03 -5.99 18.79
CA SER A 43 6.33 -7.39 19.08
C SER A 43 5.73 -8.28 17.99
N GLU A 44 6.54 -9.21 17.46
CA GLU A 44 6.13 -10.22 16.47
C GLU A 44 5.16 -11.26 17.05
N ASP A 45 5.05 -11.32 18.38
CA ASP A 45 4.05 -12.11 19.08
C ASP A 45 2.84 -11.21 19.35
N PRO A 46 1.70 -11.40 18.66
CA PRO A 46 0.45 -10.70 18.96
C PRO A 46 -0.12 -11.24 20.28
N GLY A 47 0.60 -11.01 21.36
CA GLY A 47 0.18 -11.28 22.73
C GLY A 47 -0.97 -10.35 23.09
N GLY A 48 -2.18 -10.80 22.79
CA GLY A 48 -3.38 -10.37 23.49
C GLY A 48 -3.79 -8.91 23.29
N VAL A 49 -3.64 -8.34 22.08
CA VAL A 49 -4.89 -7.75 21.59
C VAL A 49 -5.80 -8.95 21.50
N GLU A 50 -6.87 -8.97 22.28
CA GLU A 50 -8.03 -9.74 21.93
C GLU A 50 -8.28 -9.36 20.46
N ALA A 51 -7.70 -10.13 19.54
CA ALA A 51 -8.42 -10.62 18.41
C ALA A 51 -9.69 -11.09 19.07
N THR A 52 -10.65 -10.18 19.12
CA THR A 52 -12.03 -10.54 19.18
C THR A 52 -12.15 -11.38 17.92
N THR A 53 -11.81 -12.66 18.07
CA THR A 53 -12.39 -13.79 17.39
C THR A 53 -13.86 -13.76 17.79
N SER A 54 -14.53 -12.63 17.53
CA SER A 54 -15.79 -12.69 16.86
C SER A 54 -15.46 -13.48 15.61
N THR A 55 -15.68 -14.79 15.70
CA THR A 55 -15.58 -15.81 14.65
C THR A 55 -16.51 -15.50 13.46
N SER A 56 -16.94 -14.24 13.33
CA SER A 56 -17.87 -13.68 12.36
C SER A 56 -17.31 -12.43 11.65
N ALA A 57 -16.16 -11.89 12.05
CA ALA A 57 -15.54 -10.77 11.34
C ALA A 57 -14.79 -11.29 10.11
N SER A 58 -15.28 -10.94 8.92
CA SER A 58 -14.61 -11.31 7.68
C SER A 58 -13.19 -10.71 7.61
N LEU A 59 -12.22 -11.50 7.17
CA LEU A 59 -10.85 -11.08 6.90
C LEU A 59 -10.76 -9.99 5.80
N PHE A 60 -11.83 -9.85 5.01
CA PHE A 60 -11.91 -8.88 3.93
C PHE A 60 -12.95 -7.81 4.24
N SER A 61 -12.62 -6.55 3.94
CA SER A 61 -13.52 -5.41 4.05
C SER A 61 -13.49 -4.56 2.78
N THR A 62 -14.58 -3.85 2.50
CA THR A 62 -14.64 -2.86 1.41
C THR A 62 -13.85 -1.60 1.78
N GLY A 63 -13.55 -0.72 0.82
CA GLY A 63 -12.87 0.56 1.09
C GLY A 63 -13.62 1.51 2.05
N SER A 64 -14.89 1.22 2.34
CA SER A 64 -15.68 1.92 3.38
C SER A 64 -15.57 1.29 4.78
N GLY A 65 -14.78 0.23 4.95
CA GLY A 65 -14.59 -0.50 6.21
C GLY A 65 -15.65 -1.57 6.51
N LYS A 66 -16.62 -1.82 5.62
CA LYS A 66 -17.65 -2.86 5.81
C LYS A 66 -17.10 -4.25 5.48
N SER A 67 -17.24 -5.21 6.39
CA SER A 67 -16.84 -6.61 6.20
C SER A 67 -17.58 -7.30 5.04
N VAL A 68 -16.86 -8.11 4.29
CA VAL A 68 -17.36 -8.87 3.13
C VAL A 68 -17.78 -10.27 3.56
N LYS A 69 -19.06 -10.65 3.44
CA LYS A 69 -19.49 -12.02 3.76
C LYS A 69 -19.10 -12.99 2.63
N ILE A 70 -18.43 -14.08 2.97
CA ILE A 70 -18.03 -15.14 2.03
C ILE A 70 -18.80 -16.41 2.39
N SER A 71 -19.66 -16.90 1.49
CA SER A 71 -20.37 -18.17 1.66
C SER A 71 -19.69 -19.31 0.88
N SER A 72 -20.04 -20.56 1.20
CA SER A 72 -19.57 -21.75 0.45
C SER A 72 -19.86 -21.63 -1.04
N ARG A 73 -21.06 -21.16 -1.41
CA ARG A 73 -21.43 -20.92 -2.82
C ARG A 73 -20.51 -19.91 -3.51
N ASN A 74 -20.06 -18.87 -2.82
CA ASN A 74 -19.10 -17.91 -3.40
C ASN A 74 -17.76 -18.58 -3.71
N LEU A 75 -17.28 -19.46 -2.82
CA LEU A 75 -16.03 -20.19 -3.01
C LEU A 75 -16.13 -21.19 -4.15
N ASP A 76 -17.23 -21.94 -4.26
CA ASP A 76 -17.44 -22.90 -5.34
C ASP A 76 -17.54 -22.22 -6.70
N SER A 77 -18.25 -21.09 -6.79
CA SER A 77 -18.30 -20.27 -8.00
C SER A 77 -16.93 -19.71 -8.38
N ALA A 78 -16.14 -19.23 -7.41
CA ALA A 78 -14.78 -18.77 -7.68
C ALA A 78 -13.88 -19.90 -8.19
N ARG A 79 -13.98 -21.10 -7.60
CA ARG A 79 -13.26 -22.29 -8.07
C ARG A 79 -13.64 -22.67 -9.50
N GLN A 80 -14.93 -22.63 -9.85
CA GLN A 80 -15.39 -22.90 -11.22
C GLN A 80 -14.82 -21.89 -12.22
N LEU A 81 -14.88 -20.58 -11.91
CA LEU A 81 -14.31 -19.53 -12.77
C LEU A 81 -12.80 -19.64 -12.95
N LEU A 82 -12.08 -20.14 -11.95
CA LEU A 82 -10.63 -20.36 -12.03
C LEU A 82 -10.26 -21.68 -12.72
N SER A 83 -11.16 -22.67 -12.70
CA SER A 83 -10.95 -23.99 -13.33
C SER A 83 -11.37 -23.99 -14.79
N GLU A 84 -12.33 -23.15 -15.16
CA GLU A 84 -12.63 -22.83 -16.55
C GLU A 84 -11.54 -21.90 -17.04
N GLY A 85 -10.54 -22.47 -17.73
CA GLY A 85 -9.60 -21.68 -18.54
C GLY A 85 -10.37 -20.70 -19.45
N PRO A 86 -9.71 -19.66 -20.00
CA PRO A 86 -10.31 -18.42 -20.54
C PRO A 86 -11.37 -18.55 -21.66
N GLU A 87 -11.85 -19.74 -22.00
CA GLU A 87 -12.50 -20.08 -23.25
C GLU A 87 -14.03 -20.17 -23.22
N LYS A 88 -14.75 -19.81 -22.14
CA LYS A 88 -16.24 -19.87 -22.15
C LYS A 88 -16.97 -18.74 -21.45
N SER A 89 -16.36 -17.56 -21.30
CA SER A 89 -17.21 -16.36 -21.28
C SER A 89 -17.68 -16.14 -22.72
N LYS A 90 -18.98 -15.91 -22.94
CA LYS A 90 -19.48 -15.35 -24.22
C LYS A 90 -18.98 -13.91 -24.35
N THR A 91 -17.67 -13.71 -24.38
CA THR A 91 -17.06 -12.56 -25.03
C THR A 91 -17.42 -12.68 -26.50
N HIS A 92 -18.21 -11.72 -26.97
CA HIS A 92 -18.36 -11.44 -28.39
C HIS A 92 -16.99 -11.61 -29.06
N ALA A 93 -16.91 -12.57 -29.98
CA ALA A 93 -15.72 -12.87 -30.75
C ALA A 93 -15.10 -11.55 -31.26
N GLY A 94 -13.86 -11.28 -30.84
CA GLY A 94 -13.04 -10.19 -31.38
C GLY A 94 -12.61 -9.06 -30.43
N THR A 95 -12.90 -9.09 -29.13
CA THR A 95 -12.35 -8.09 -28.20
C THR A 95 -11.63 -8.77 -27.05
N ALA A 96 -10.29 -8.78 -27.08
CA ALA A 96 -9.50 -9.10 -25.90
C ALA A 96 -9.90 -8.11 -24.79
N ALA A 97 -10.39 -8.63 -23.67
CA ALA A 97 -10.77 -7.83 -22.52
C ALA A 97 -9.52 -7.09 -22.01
N SER A 98 -9.47 -5.77 -22.17
CA SER A 98 -8.36 -4.95 -21.67
C SER A 98 -8.25 -5.09 -20.15
N PRO A 99 -7.05 -5.11 -19.56
CA PRO A 99 -6.90 -5.03 -18.10
C PRO A 99 -7.28 -3.64 -17.54
N PHE A 100 -7.55 -2.66 -18.41
CA PHE A 100 -7.87 -1.28 -18.03
C PHE A 100 -9.37 -0.98 -18.08
N SER A 101 -9.85 -0.20 -17.12
CA SER A 101 -11.24 0.28 -17.03
C SER A 101 -11.31 1.80 -16.84
N THR A 102 -12.39 2.41 -17.32
CA THR A 102 -12.72 3.83 -17.07
C THR A 102 -13.13 4.06 -15.60
N PRO A 103 -13.13 5.31 -15.09
CA PRO A 103 -13.60 5.61 -13.73
C PRO A 103 -15.05 5.17 -13.45
N SER A 104 -15.87 5.07 -14.49
CA SER A 104 -17.24 4.54 -14.43
C SER A 104 -17.32 3.01 -14.35
N GLY A 105 -16.18 2.31 -14.40
CA GLY A 105 -16.08 0.85 -14.38
C GLY A 105 -16.23 0.18 -15.74
N LYS A 106 -16.45 0.92 -16.84
CA LYS A 106 -16.51 0.34 -18.19
C LYS A 106 -15.12 -0.08 -18.66
N LEU A 107 -14.99 -1.33 -19.09
CA LEU A 107 -13.73 -1.87 -19.63
C LEU A 107 -13.32 -1.15 -20.91
N VAL A 108 -12.04 -0.86 -21.06
CA VAL A 108 -11.47 -0.34 -22.30
C VAL A 108 -11.51 -1.46 -23.35
N ARG A 109 -11.99 -1.19 -24.57
CA ARG A 109 -12.00 -2.18 -25.66
C ARG A 109 -10.82 -1.92 -26.58
N THR A 110 -10.04 -2.96 -26.87
CA THR A 110 -8.93 -2.91 -27.82
C THR A 110 -9.15 -3.95 -28.92
N THR A 111 -8.84 -3.60 -30.16
CA THR A 111 -8.87 -4.52 -31.31
C THR A 111 -7.46 -4.97 -31.69
N SER A 112 -7.35 -6.05 -32.46
CA SER A 112 -6.05 -6.53 -32.97
C SER A 112 -5.34 -5.48 -33.84
N LYS A 113 -6.10 -4.62 -34.54
CA LYS A 113 -5.54 -3.52 -35.34
C LYS A 113 -4.84 -2.49 -34.46
N ASP A 114 -5.48 -2.10 -33.34
CA ASP A 114 -4.93 -1.13 -32.38
C ASP A 114 -3.62 -1.66 -31.76
N MET A 115 -3.61 -2.93 -31.39
CA MET A 115 -2.43 -3.59 -30.81
C MET A 115 -1.29 -3.72 -31.83
N ASN A 116 -1.59 -4.08 -33.09
CA ASN A 116 -0.59 -4.21 -34.14
C ASN A 116 0.05 -2.86 -34.48
N ALA A 117 -0.76 -1.80 -34.64
CA ALA A 117 -0.26 -0.45 -34.86
C ALA A 117 0.69 -0.02 -33.74
N THR A 118 0.31 -0.24 -32.47
CA THR A 118 1.17 0.08 -31.31
C THR A 118 2.48 -0.72 -31.34
N ARG A 119 2.42 -2.00 -31.74
CA ARG A 119 3.61 -2.86 -31.86
C ARG A 119 4.57 -2.35 -32.94
N GLN A 120 4.05 -1.85 -34.06
CA GLN A 120 4.86 -1.23 -35.11
C GLN A 120 5.56 0.05 -34.60
N MET A 121 4.82 0.94 -33.92
CA MET A 121 5.38 2.15 -33.32
C MET A 121 6.47 1.84 -32.27
N LEU A 122 6.28 0.80 -31.46
CA LEU A 122 7.25 0.39 -30.44
C LEU A 122 8.46 -0.34 -31.04
N SER A 123 8.31 -0.99 -32.19
CA SER A 123 9.43 -1.64 -32.90
C SER A 123 10.30 -0.66 -33.67
N GLU A 124 9.82 0.57 -33.87
CA GLU A 124 10.60 1.64 -34.46
C GLU A 124 11.49 2.27 -33.37
N VAL A 125 12.69 1.72 -33.21
CA VAL A 125 13.75 2.33 -32.42
C VAL A 125 14.28 3.53 -33.20
N PRO A 126 14.11 4.79 -32.75
CA PRO A 126 14.81 5.91 -33.35
C PRO A 126 16.28 5.83 -32.91
N GLY A 127 17.08 5.06 -33.64
CA GLY A 127 18.45 4.75 -33.24
C GLY A 127 19.23 3.93 -34.27
N GLY A 128 19.06 4.23 -35.56
CA GLY A 128 19.93 3.76 -36.63
C GLY A 128 20.64 4.95 -37.25
N ASN A 129 21.92 5.10 -36.94
CA ASN A 129 22.81 6.13 -37.47
C ASN A 129 22.91 5.99 -39.01
N GLN A 130 22.08 6.70 -39.77
CA GLN A 130 22.28 6.84 -41.22
C GLN A 130 23.29 7.96 -41.44
N THR A 131 24.58 7.60 -41.55
CA THR A 131 25.58 8.47 -42.16
C THR A 131 25.19 8.72 -43.62
N PRO A 132 24.98 9.97 -44.08
CA PRO A 132 24.79 10.22 -45.49
C PRO A 132 26.08 9.89 -46.24
N ALA A 133 26.01 8.99 -47.21
CA ALA A 133 27.10 8.70 -48.13
C ALA A 133 27.47 10.00 -48.87
N ARG A 134 28.67 10.53 -48.63
CA ARG A 134 29.26 11.57 -49.50
C ARG A 134 29.57 10.92 -50.84
N THR A 135 28.80 11.26 -51.87
CA THR A 135 29.25 11.14 -53.25
C THR A 135 30.42 12.10 -53.44
N ALA A 136 31.62 11.55 -53.61
CA ALA A 136 32.78 12.31 -54.08
C ALA A 136 32.61 12.55 -55.59
N SER A 137 32.82 13.80 -55.98
CA SER A 137 32.81 14.29 -57.36
C SER A 137 34.11 13.94 -58.08
#